data_AF-A0A1E5FXK6-F1
#
_entry.id   AF-A0A1E5FXK6-F1
#
_cell.length_a   1.000
_cell.length_b   1.000
_cell.length_c   1.000
_cell.angle_alpha   90.00
_cell.angle_beta   90.00
_cell.angle_gamma   90.00
#
_symmetry.space_group_name_H-M   'P 1'
#
loop_
_entity.id
_entity.type
_entity.pdbx_description
1 polymer ?
#
loop_
_entity_poly.entity_id
_entity_poly.type
_entity_poly.pdbx_seq_one_letter_code
_entity_poly.pdbx_strand_id
1 'polypeptide(L)'
;MNRFPLLISGCSSALLLTGCLTDTSRPFEVPQLALFKGMYENADNDSYLLFESGQVTYQTTDNSVTRTYRVDDDLITIEFNSGSSRTDSRLVMRIQHQGEMLTCNQCPAIQLSNVWTRVDKPLKVELN
;
A
#
# COMPACT_ATOMS: atom_id res chain seq x y z
N MET A 1 -42.54 -18.82 -74.22
CA MET A 1 -41.58 -19.44 -73.27
C MET A 1 -40.17 -19.13 -73.75
N ASN A 2 -39.45 -18.25 -73.04
CA ASN A 2 -37.99 -18.26 -73.00
C ASN A 2 -37.54 -17.51 -71.75
N ARG A 3 -36.79 -18.22 -70.90
CA ARG A 3 -36.35 -17.80 -69.58
C ARG A 3 -34.97 -17.15 -69.68
N PHE A 4 -34.83 -15.99 -69.05
CA PHE A 4 -33.60 -15.53 -68.39
C PHE A 4 -34.06 -15.00 -67.02
N PRO A 5 -33.35 -15.32 -65.91
CA PRO A 5 -32.11 -14.60 -65.64
C PRO A 5 -30.97 -15.46 -65.03
N LEU A 6 -29.76 -15.12 -65.46
CA LEU A 6 -28.56 -15.16 -64.63
C LEU A 6 -28.71 -14.07 -63.56
N LEU A 7 -28.50 -14.40 -62.28
CA LEU A 7 -27.87 -13.51 -61.30
C LEU A 7 -27.44 -14.38 -60.11
N ILE A 8 -26.19 -14.82 -60.15
CA ILE A 8 -25.47 -15.41 -59.03
C ILE A 8 -25.25 -14.27 -58.03
N SER A 9 -26.18 -14.12 -57.08
CA SER A 9 -26.01 -13.20 -55.96
C SER A 9 -25.11 -13.87 -54.92
N GLY A 10 -23.81 -13.60 -55.03
CA GLY A 10 -22.83 -13.95 -54.01
C GLY A 10 -23.16 -13.27 -52.68
N CYS A 11 -23.62 -14.04 -51.70
CA CYS A 11 -23.63 -13.62 -50.31
C CYS A 11 -22.27 -13.99 -49.69
N SER A 12 -21.26 -13.16 -49.93
CA SER A 12 -20.06 -13.16 -49.10
C SER A 12 -20.42 -12.57 -47.75
N SER A 13 -20.79 -13.44 -46.80
CA SER A 13 -20.89 -13.09 -45.39
C SER A 13 -19.48 -12.79 -44.88
N ALA A 14 -19.06 -11.52 -44.97
CA ALA A 14 -17.90 -11.04 -44.26
C ALA A 14 -18.22 -11.11 -42.76
N LEU A 15 -17.73 -12.17 -42.11
CA LEU A 15 -17.69 -12.30 -40.66
C LEU A 15 -16.78 -11.19 -40.12
N LEU A 16 -17.37 -10.03 -39.81
CA LEU A 16 -16.69 -9.00 -39.05
C LEU A 16 -16.52 -9.52 -37.62
N LEU A 17 -15.37 -10.13 -37.37
CA LEU A 17 -14.85 -10.35 -36.03
C LEU A 17 -14.55 -8.98 -35.42
N THR A 18 -15.57 -8.33 -34.87
CA THR A 18 -15.39 -7.19 -33.99
C THR A 18 -14.74 -7.71 -32.71
N GLY A 19 -13.40 -7.72 -32.69
CA GLY A 19 -12.63 -7.89 -31.48
C GLY A 19 -12.97 -6.74 -30.53
N CYS A 20 -13.55 -7.06 -29.38
CA CYS A 20 -13.71 -6.10 -28.30
C CYS A 20 -12.30 -5.79 -27.78
N LEU A 21 -11.70 -4.69 -28.27
CA LEU A 21 -10.49 -4.13 -27.69
C LEU A 21 -10.85 -3.77 -26.24
N THR A 22 -10.37 -4.59 -25.30
CA THR A 22 -10.49 -4.31 -23.88
C THR A 22 -9.87 -2.95 -23.64
N ASP A 23 -10.73 -2.01 -23.28
CA ASP A 23 -10.40 -0.62 -23.00
C ASP A 23 -9.39 -0.53 -21.85
N THR A 24 -8.13 -0.28 -22.18
CA THR A 24 -7.02 -0.08 -21.23
C THR A 24 -6.94 1.34 -20.69
N SER A 25 -7.94 2.21 -20.96
CA SER A 25 -7.89 3.63 -20.59
C SER A 25 -8.24 3.93 -19.13
N ARG A 26 -8.53 2.92 -18.31
CA ARG A 26 -8.71 3.13 -16.87
C ARG A 26 -7.34 3.29 -16.22
N PRO A 27 -7.00 4.46 -15.64
CA PRO A 27 -5.84 4.58 -14.78
C PRO A 27 -5.96 3.51 -13.69
N PHE A 28 -4.89 2.78 -13.42
CA PHE A 28 -4.83 1.91 -12.26
C PHE A 28 -5.16 2.76 -11.04
N GLU A 29 -6.34 2.56 -10.44
CA GLU A 29 -6.70 3.18 -9.18
C GLU A 29 -5.68 2.68 -8.17
N VAL A 30 -4.69 3.53 -7.89
CA VAL A 30 -3.67 3.22 -6.91
C VAL A 30 -4.42 2.94 -5.61
N PRO A 31 -4.33 1.72 -5.03
CA PRO A 31 -5.02 1.41 -3.80
C PRO A 31 -4.70 2.50 -2.78
N GLN A 32 -5.71 3.04 -2.07
CA GLN A 32 -5.51 4.08 -1.05
C GLN A 32 -4.39 3.75 -0.04
N LEU A 33 -4.07 2.47 0.12
CA LEU A 33 -2.91 1.92 0.84
C LEU A 33 -1.54 2.51 0.41
N ALA A 34 -1.41 3.04 -0.80
CA ALA A 34 -0.14 3.61 -1.29
C ALA A 34 0.05 5.11 -0.96
N LEU A 35 -0.95 5.76 -0.36
CA LEU A 35 -0.89 7.22 -0.15
C LEU A 35 -0.18 7.60 1.15
N PHE A 36 -0.27 6.77 2.18
CA PHE A 36 0.40 7.06 3.44
C PHE A 36 1.91 6.86 3.28
N LYS A 37 2.67 7.92 3.53
CA LYS A 37 4.12 7.89 3.47
C LYS A 37 4.71 8.87 4.45
N GLY A 38 5.90 8.54 4.93
CA GLY A 38 6.62 9.41 5.84
C GLY A 38 7.54 8.62 6.75
N MET A 39 8.44 9.34 7.36
CA MET A 39 9.36 8.80 8.34
C MET A 39 9.04 9.41 9.70
N TYR A 40 9.09 8.59 10.73
CA TYR A 40 8.74 8.99 12.08
C TYR A 40 9.81 8.51 13.05
N GLU A 41 10.33 9.40 13.87
CA GLU A 41 11.36 9.11 14.86
C GLU A 41 10.77 8.93 16.25
N ASN A 42 11.44 8.10 17.05
CA ASN A 42 11.21 8.05 18.47
C ASN A 42 11.90 9.26 19.14
N ALA A 43 11.23 9.91 20.09
CA ALA A 43 11.83 11.01 20.84
C ALA A 43 12.97 10.57 21.77
N ASP A 44 12.95 9.30 22.21
CA ASP A 44 13.83 8.82 23.27
C ASP A 44 15.10 8.12 22.74
N ASN A 45 15.13 7.70 21.47
CA ASN A 45 16.26 6.98 20.89
C ASN A 45 16.34 7.13 19.37
N ASP A 46 17.43 6.64 18.77
CA ASP A 46 17.69 6.75 17.33
C ASP A 46 16.84 5.79 16.46
N SER A 47 15.73 5.23 17.00
CA SER A 47 14.85 4.35 16.23
C SER A 47 13.88 5.16 15.37
N TYR A 48 13.55 4.64 14.19
CA TYR A 48 12.57 5.26 13.29
C TYR A 48 11.67 4.25 12.59
N LEU A 49 10.53 4.74 12.13
CA LEU A 49 9.58 4.05 11.26
C LEU A 49 9.59 4.72 9.90
N LEU A 50 9.80 3.95 8.84
CA LEU A 50 9.68 4.42 7.46
C LEU A 50 8.47 3.76 6.81
N PHE A 51 7.46 4.57 6.47
CA PHE A 51 6.26 4.14 5.74
C PHE A 51 6.40 4.50 4.26
N GLU A 52 6.36 3.48 3.41
CA GLU A 52 6.43 3.65 1.96
C GLU A 52 5.79 2.45 1.26
N SER A 53 4.98 2.71 0.23
CA SER A 53 4.42 1.67 -0.65
C SER A 53 3.69 0.52 0.09
N GLY A 54 2.93 0.83 1.15
CA GLY A 54 2.20 -0.16 1.95
C GLY A 54 3.09 -1.03 2.87
N GLN A 55 4.38 -0.69 2.97
CA GLN A 55 5.33 -1.33 3.88
C GLN A 55 5.87 -0.35 4.92
N VAL A 56 6.00 -0.82 6.15
CA VAL A 56 6.65 -0.11 7.24
C VAL A 56 7.93 -0.82 7.58
N THR A 57 9.03 -0.08 7.57
CA THR A 57 10.32 -0.55 8.09
C THR A 57 10.53 0.05 9.46
N TYR A 58 10.57 -0.80 10.47
CA TYR A 58 11.03 -0.44 11.80
C TYR A 58 12.53 -0.60 11.86
N GLN A 59 13.23 0.51 12.11
CA GLN A 59 14.67 0.52 12.29
C GLN A 59 15.08 0.90 13.71
N THR A 60 16.02 0.13 14.21
CA THR A 60 16.73 0.37 15.48
C THR A 60 18.23 0.39 15.21
N THR A 61 19.02 0.66 16.25
CA THR A 61 20.49 0.56 16.16
C THR A 61 20.96 -0.83 15.73
N ASP A 62 20.28 -1.89 16.17
CA ASP A 62 20.77 -3.27 16.04
C ASP A 62 19.97 -4.12 15.05
N ASN A 63 18.77 -3.70 14.66
CA ASN A 63 17.83 -4.54 13.90
C ASN A 63 16.86 -3.73 13.04
N SER A 64 16.62 -4.24 11.82
CA SER A 64 15.68 -3.71 10.83
C SER A 64 14.61 -4.73 10.50
N VAL A 65 13.35 -4.34 10.57
CA VAL A 65 12.22 -5.23 10.31
C VAL A 65 11.19 -4.55 9.42
N THR A 66 10.92 -5.13 8.25
CA THR A 66 9.85 -4.66 7.35
C THR A 66 8.58 -5.48 7.52
N ARG A 67 7.44 -4.80 7.54
CA ARG A 67 6.10 -5.38 7.66
C ARG A 67 5.13 -4.70 6.70
N THR A 68 4.05 -5.40 6.36
CA THR A 68 2.90 -4.81 5.68
C THR A 68 2.07 -4.01 6.67
N TYR A 69 1.51 -2.89 6.20
CA TYR A 69 0.53 -2.14 6.96
C TYR A 69 -0.70 -1.83 6.10
N ARG A 70 -1.80 -1.53 6.79
CA ARG A 70 -3.02 -0.98 6.20
C ARG A 70 -3.39 0.33 6.89
N VAL A 71 -3.98 1.25 6.13
CA VAL A 71 -4.48 2.52 6.66
C VAL A 71 -5.98 2.53 6.48
N ASP A 72 -6.70 2.70 7.58
CA ASP A 72 -8.15 2.85 7.62
C ASP A 72 -8.46 4.13 8.41
N ASP A 73 -8.91 5.17 7.71
CA ASP A 73 -9.12 6.52 8.26
C ASP A 73 -7.86 7.09 8.94
N ASP A 74 -7.89 7.25 10.27
CA ASP A 74 -6.75 7.71 11.07
C ASP A 74 -5.99 6.57 11.74
N LEU A 75 -6.25 5.32 11.38
CA LEU A 75 -5.61 4.14 11.98
C LEU A 75 -4.67 3.45 10.99
N ILE A 76 -3.46 3.13 11.48
CA ILE A 76 -2.48 2.31 10.79
C ILE A 76 -2.42 0.96 11.51
N THR A 77 -2.73 -0.11 10.79
CA THR A 77 -2.65 -1.48 11.30
C THR A 77 -1.43 -2.18 10.71
N ILE A 78 -0.48 -2.60 11.55
CA ILE A 78 0.72 -3.32 11.16
C ILE A 78 0.55 -4.80 11.53
N GLU A 79 0.72 -5.68 10.55
CA GLU A 79 0.58 -7.12 10.74
C GLU A 79 1.91 -7.71 11.25
N PHE A 80 1.93 -8.24 12.48
CA PHE A 80 3.05 -9.06 12.94
C PHE A 80 2.74 -10.54 12.72
N ASN A 81 3.62 -11.24 11.99
CA ASN A 81 3.58 -12.69 11.90
C ASN A 81 4.03 -13.30 13.23
N SER A 82 3.09 -13.51 14.16
CA SER A 82 3.35 -14.30 15.35
C SER A 82 3.26 -15.78 15.01
N GLY A 83 4.41 -16.48 14.95
CA GLY A 83 4.47 -17.94 14.81
C GLY A 83 3.94 -18.74 16.02
N SER A 84 3.19 -18.11 16.91
CA SER A 84 2.55 -18.75 18.06
C SER A 84 1.09 -18.34 18.14
N SER A 85 0.22 -19.29 18.46
CA SER A 85 -1.25 -19.26 18.42
C SER A 85 -1.94 -18.26 19.35
N ARG A 86 -1.24 -17.23 19.82
CA ARG A 86 -1.81 -16.15 20.62
C ARG A 86 -2.17 -15.00 19.71
N THR A 87 -3.43 -14.99 19.26
CA THR A 87 -4.19 -13.82 18.77
C THR A 87 -3.42 -12.85 17.88
N ASP A 88 -3.76 -12.85 16.58
CA ASP A 88 -3.45 -11.79 15.58
C ASP A 88 -2.82 -10.55 16.22
N SER A 89 -1.50 -10.55 16.34
CA SER A 89 -0.77 -9.50 17.03
C SER A 89 -0.65 -8.31 16.09
N ARG A 90 -1.79 -7.70 15.78
CA ARG A 90 -1.89 -6.49 14.99
C ARG A 90 -1.54 -5.32 15.87
N LEU A 91 -0.54 -4.55 15.47
CA LEU A 91 -0.18 -3.32 16.15
C LEU A 91 -0.97 -2.18 15.50
N VAL A 92 -1.75 -1.46 16.29
CA VAL A 92 -2.55 -0.33 15.80
C VAL A 92 -1.93 0.98 16.26
N MET A 93 -1.60 1.83 15.30
CA MET A 93 -1.17 3.21 15.51
C MET A 93 -2.27 4.16 15.07
N ARG A 94 -2.38 5.32 15.72
CA ARG A 94 -3.30 6.40 15.36
C ARG A 94 -2.53 7.60 14.84
N ILE A 95 -2.95 8.11 13.69
CA ILE A 95 -2.47 9.32 13.05
C ILE A 95 -3.02 10.52 13.81
N GLN A 96 -2.13 11.36 14.32
CA GLN A 96 -2.44 12.58 15.05
C GLN A 96 -1.98 13.80 14.26
N HIS A 97 -2.57 14.96 14.57
CA HIS A 97 -2.11 16.26 14.06
C HIS A 97 -1.90 16.24 12.53
N GLN A 98 -2.88 15.70 11.78
CA GLN A 98 -2.82 15.63 10.31
C GLN A 98 -1.59 14.89 9.75
N GLY A 99 -1.03 13.94 10.51
CA GLY A 99 0.14 13.16 10.09
C GLY A 99 1.47 13.66 10.63
N GLU A 100 1.50 14.64 11.53
CA GLU A 100 2.73 15.08 12.19
C GLU A 100 3.18 14.12 13.29
N MET A 101 2.27 13.30 13.83
CA MET A 101 2.56 12.39 14.93
C MET A 101 1.77 11.09 14.82
N LEU A 102 2.36 9.99 15.26
CA LEU A 102 1.68 8.71 15.45
C LEU A 102 1.69 8.34 16.92
N THR A 103 0.57 7.79 17.39
CA THR A 103 0.41 7.29 18.77
C THR A 103 0.09 5.80 18.76
N CYS A 104 0.65 5.05 19.70
CA CYS A 104 0.53 3.61 19.73
C CYS A 104 0.51 3.07 21.17
N ASN A 105 -0.69 2.75 21.66
CA ASN A 105 -0.87 2.30 23.06
C ASN A 105 -0.34 0.88 23.30
N GLN A 106 -0.25 0.06 22.25
CA GLN A 106 0.21 -1.34 22.35
C GLN A 106 1.72 -1.49 22.11
N CYS A 107 2.38 -0.46 21.56
CA CYS A 107 3.80 -0.47 21.25
C CYS A 107 4.71 -0.79 22.45
N PRO A 108 4.46 -0.26 23.67
CA PRO A 108 5.29 -0.57 24.82
C PRO A 108 5.32 -2.06 25.20
N ALA A 109 4.26 -2.83 24.89
CA ALA A 109 4.20 -4.26 25.15
C ALA A 109 5.23 -5.07 24.32
N ILE A 110 5.72 -4.49 23.23
CA ILE A 110 6.75 -5.05 22.35
C ILE A 110 8.00 -4.15 22.28
N GLN A 111 8.22 -3.34 23.32
CA GLN A 111 9.40 -2.46 23.47
C GLN A 111 9.53 -1.38 22.39
N LEU A 112 8.41 -0.98 21.78
CA LEU A 112 8.32 0.15 20.86
C LEU A 112 7.83 1.41 21.59
N SER A 113 8.16 2.59 21.06
CA SER A 113 7.66 3.86 21.59
C SER A 113 6.15 4.03 21.41
N ASN A 114 5.53 4.73 22.36
CA ASN A 114 4.13 5.10 22.31
C ASN A 114 3.87 6.31 21.41
N VAL A 115 4.88 7.14 21.13
CA VAL A 115 4.78 8.36 20.31
C VAL A 115 5.90 8.38 19.28
N TRP A 116 5.53 8.72 18.04
CA TRP A 116 6.46 8.85 16.92
C TRP A 116 6.20 10.16 16.20
N THR A 117 7.25 10.95 15.98
CA THR A 117 7.12 12.30 15.39
C THR A 117 7.62 12.29 13.97
N ARG A 118 6.86 12.89 13.05
CA ARG A 118 7.23 12.95 11.64
C ARG A 118 8.49 13.78 11.45
N VAL A 119 9.37 13.29 10.59
CA VAL A 119 10.59 13.98 10.17
C VAL A 119 10.76 13.90 8.65
N ASP A 120 11.35 14.94 8.05
CA ASP A 120 11.63 14.97 6.61
C ASP A 120 12.90 14.19 6.25
N LYS A 121 13.86 14.09 7.19
CA LYS A 121 15.12 13.35 7.12
C LYS A 121 15.51 12.88 8.53
N PRO A 122 16.23 11.75 8.68
CA PRO A 122 16.55 11.26 10.01
C PRO A 122 17.62 12.17 10.59
N LEU A 123 17.49 12.58 11.85
CA LEU A 123 18.38 13.55 12.50
C LEU A 123 19.86 13.08 12.59
N LYS A 124 20.18 11.86 12.17
CA LYS A 124 21.49 11.20 12.34
C LYS A 124 22.04 10.44 11.12
N VAL A 125 21.60 10.75 9.90
CA VAL A 125 22.24 10.23 8.65
C VAL A 125 23.21 11.26 8.03
N GLU A 126 23.63 12.27 8.80
CA GLU A 126 24.74 13.13 8.38
C GLU A 126 25.96 12.85 9.26
N LEU A 127 27.05 12.47 8.58
CA LEU A 127 28.43 12.23 9.04
C LEU A 127 28.72 10.79 9.49
N ASN A 128 29.17 9.98 8.50
CA ASN A 128 30.47 9.32 8.46
C ASN A 128 30.88 9.08 7.00
#